data_AF-A0A4R5BNE2-F1
#
_entry.id   AF-A0A4R5BNE2-F1
#
_cell.length_a   1.000
_cell.length_b   1.000
_cell.length_c   1.000
_cell.angle_alpha   90.00
_cell.angle_beta   90.00
_cell.angle_gamma   90.00
#
_symmetry.space_group_name_H-M   'P 1'
#
loop_
_entity.id
_entity.type
_entity.pdbx_description
1 polymer ?
#
loop_
_entity_poly.entity_id
_entity_poly.type
_entity_poly.pdbx_seq_one_letter_code
_entity_poly.pdbx_strand_id
1 'polypeptide(L)'
;MPEIRTARLSLGAVGNGQVEVDGREVRGVRSLIVKSAVGESPTLVLNLLLHELEVDGRLQVEVPKEVQETLIALGWTPPGD
;
A
#
# COMPACT_ATOMS: atom_id res chain seq x y z
N MET A 1 17.23 -9.45 -3.11
CA MET A 1 16.84 -8.56 -4.23
C MET A 1 15.35 -8.33 -4.10
N PRO A 2 14.84 -7.09 -4.16
CA PRO A 2 13.40 -6.87 -4.13
C PRO A 2 12.75 -7.58 -5.31
N GLU A 3 11.69 -8.35 -5.04
CA GLU A 3 10.91 -9.03 -6.08
C GLU A 3 10.28 -7.97 -7.00
N ILE A 4 10.50 -8.08 -8.31
CA ILE A 4 9.87 -7.20 -9.28
C ILE A 4 8.42 -7.63 -9.45
N ARG A 5 7.49 -6.77 -9.01
CA ARG A 5 6.04 -6.96 -9.15
C ARG A 5 5.55 -6.20 -10.38
N THR A 6 4.65 -6.80 -11.16
CA THR A 6 4.09 -6.13 -12.35
C THR A 6 2.76 -5.49 -11.99
N ALA A 7 2.71 -4.15 -12.06
CA ALA A 7 1.47 -3.40 -11.87
C ALA A 7 0.88 -3.00 -13.23
N ARG A 8 -0.42 -3.22 -13.42
CA ARG A 8 -1.20 -2.70 -14.55
C ARG A 8 -2.23 -1.72 -14.05
N LEU A 9 -2.31 -0.58 -14.73
CA LEU A 9 -3.15 0.55 -14.36
C LEU A 9 -4.07 0.85 -15.54
N SER A 10 -5.38 0.82 -15.28
CA SER A 10 -6.41 1.17 -16.27
C SER A 10 -7.20 2.36 -15.74
N LEU A 11 -7.04 3.52 -16.37
CA LEU A 11 -7.77 4.73 -16.00
C LEU A 11 -9.00 4.86 -16.92
N GLY A 12 -10.20 4.66 -16.38
CA GLY A 12 -11.45 4.99 -17.05
C GLY A 12 -11.85 6.46 -16.83
N ALA A 13 -12.94 6.89 -17.48
CA ALA A 13 -13.52 8.20 -17.24
C ALA A 13 -13.95 8.35 -15.76
N VAL A 14 -13.82 9.57 -15.24
CA VAL A 14 -14.12 10.06 -13.87
C VAL A 14 -14.56 8.96 -12.88
N GLY A 15 -13.64 8.55 -12.01
CA GLY A 15 -13.92 7.65 -10.88
C GLY A 15 -13.80 6.15 -11.16
N ASN A 16 -13.63 5.73 -12.42
CA ASN A 16 -13.52 4.31 -12.78
C ASN A 16 -12.07 3.91 -13.11
N GLY A 17 -11.20 3.94 -12.11
CA GLY A 17 -9.83 3.41 -12.23
C GLY A 17 -9.74 1.99 -11.71
N GLN A 18 -9.08 1.10 -12.44
CA GLN A 18 -8.74 -0.26 -11.99
C GLN A 18 -7.22 -0.38 -11.87
N VAL A 19 -6.78 -1.01 -10.79
CA VAL A 19 -5.38 -1.33 -10.55
C VAL A 19 -5.25 -2.83 -10.39
N GLU A 20 -4.29 -3.43 -11.08
CA GLU A 20 -3.94 -4.83 -10.94
C GLU A 20 -2.47 -4.96 -10.54
N VAL A 21 -2.17 -5.82 -9.58
CA VAL A 21 -0.79 -6.20 -9.22
C VAL A 21 -0.67 -7.70 -9.40
N ASP A 22 0.28 -8.13 -10.24
CA ASP A 22 0.46 -9.53 -10.65
C ASP A 22 -0.84 -10.20 -11.13
N GLY A 23 -1.64 -9.45 -11.88
CA GLY A 23 -2.92 -9.90 -12.44
C GLY A 23 -4.08 -9.99 -11.44
N ARG A 24 -3.91 -9.50 -10.20
CA ARG A 24 -4.98 -9.43 -9.19
C ARG A 24 -5.48 -8.00 -9.04
N GLU A 25 -6.79 -7.82 -9.15
CA GLU A 25 -7.45 -6.54 -8.91
C GLU A 25 -7.19 -6.06 -7.48
N VAL A 26 -6.74 -4.81 -7.34
CA VAL A 26 -6.58 -4.10 -6.08
C VAL A 26 -7.77 -3.18 -5.89
N ARG A 27 -8.57 -3.46 -4.85
CA ARG A 27 -9.77 -2.69 -4.50
C ARG A 27 -9.45 -1.59 -3.49
N GLY A 28 -10.34 -0.59 -3.42
CA GLY A 28 -10.21 0.49 -2.44
C GLY A 28 -9.09 1.48 -2.76
N VAL A 29 -8.69 1.63 -4.02
CA VAL A 29 -7.65 2.60 -4.39
C VAL A 29 -8.16 4.03 -4.18
N ARG A 30 -7.54 4.75 -3.25
CA ARG A 30 -7.83 6.16 -2.97
C ARG A 30 -7.09 7.09 -3.92
N SER A 31 -5.80 6.84 -4.10
CA SER A 31 -4.96 7.65 -4.98
C SER A 31 -3.74 6.88 -5.46
N LEU A 32 -3.19 7.36 -6.58
CA LEU A 32 -1.97 6.87 -7.21
C LEU A 32 -1.00 8.03 -7.34
N ILE A 33 0.25 7.83 -6.94
CA ILE A 33 1.31 8.82 -7.06
C ILE A 33 2.49 8.19 -7.77
N VAL A 34 2.96 8.83 -8.85
CA VAL A 34 4.23 8.48 -9.50
C VAL A 34 5.28 9.45 -9.00
N LYS A 35 6.28 8.95 -8.28
CA LYS A 35 7.46 9.71 -7.88
C LYS A 35 8.58 9.41 -8.86
N SER A 36 9.14 10.43 -9.48
CA SER A 36 10.28 10.28 -10.39
C SER A 36 11.25 11.43 -10.19
N ALA A 37 12.54 11.13 -10.21
CA ALA A 37 13.62 12.09 -10.17
C ALA A 37 14.60 11.79 -11.33
N VAL A 38 15.32 12.81 -11.80
CA VAL A 38 16.27 12.64 -12.90
C VAL A 38 17.38 11.68 -12.47
N GLY A 39 17.53 10.56 -13.19
CA GLY A 39 18.52 9.53 -12.88
C GLY A 39 18.05 8.43 -11.93
N GLU A 40 16.81 8.49 -11.43
CA GLU A 40 16.23 7.48 -10.55
C GLU A 40 15.18 6.62 -11.27
N SER A 41 14.96 5.41 -10.76
CA SER A 41 13.85 4.58 -11.21
C SER A 41 12.54 5.13 -10.64
N PRO A 42 11.50 5.34 -11.46
CA PRO A 42 10.23 5.87 -10.98
C PRO A 42 9.60 4.91 -9.96
N THR A 43 9.10 5.48 -8.87
CA THR A 43 8.39 4.74 -7.82
C THR A 43 6.90 4.99 -7.93
N LEU A 44 6.12 3.92 -7.99
CA LEU A 44 4.66 3.97 -7.95
C LEU A 44 4.20 3.80 -6.49
N VAL A 45 3.47 4.77 -5.96
CA VAL A 45 2.86 4.71 -4.63
C VAL A 45 1.34 4.61 -4.79
N LEU A 46 0.78 3.52 -4.25
CA LEU A 46 -0.66 3.25 -4.26
C LEU A 46 -1.22 3.48 -2.85
N ASN A 47 -2.13 4.43 -2.69
CA ASN A 47 -2.81 4.65 -1.42
C ASN A 47 -4.16 3.92 -1.44
N LEU A 48 -4.38 3.05 -0.47
CA LEU A 48 -5.61 2.26 -0.34
C LEU A 48 -6.47 2.82 0.81
N LEU A 49 -7.77 2.98 0.58
CA LEU A 49 -8.81 3.07 1.58
C LEU A 49 -9.12 1.66 2.06
N LEU A 50 -8.56 1.30 3.21
CA LEU A 50 -8.92 0.09 3.93
C LEU A 50 -10.13 0.43 4.81
N HIS A 51 -11.34 0.11 4.34
CA HIS A 51 -12.51 -0.04 5.22
C HIS A 51 -12.47 -1.47 5.77
N GLU A 52 -12.77 -1.65 7.07
CA GLU A 52 -12.75 -2.92 7.83
C GLU A 52 -12.34 -4.14 7.00
N LEU A 53 -11.04 -4.40 7.01
CA LEU A 53 -10.44 -5.43 6.18
C LEU A 53 -10.39 -6.73 6.99
N GLU A 54 -11.32 -7.64 6.76
CA GLU A 54 -11.19 -9.01 7.25
C GLU A 54 -10.33 -9.80 6.25
N VAL A 55 -9.03 -9.90 6.54
CA VAL A 55 -8.08 -10.70 5.76
C VAL A 55 -7.80 -11.98 6.50
N ASP A 56 -8.17 -13.11 5.91
CA ASP A 56 -7.61 -14.40 6.28
C ASP A 56 -6.30 -14.61 5.51
N GLY A 57 -5.20 -14.09 6.08
CA GLY A 57 -3.89 -14.05 5.43
C GLY A 57 -2.83 -13.42 6.32
N ARG A 58 -1.55 -13.76 6.09
CA ARG A 58 -0.43 -13.18 6.84
C ARG A 58 -0.08 -11.81 6.26
N LEU A 59 -0.40 -10.75 7.02
CA LEU A 59 0.00 -9.38 6.70
C LEU A 59 1.34 -9.08 7.39
N GLN A 60 2.35 -8.64 6.63
CA GLN A 60 3.57 -8.09 7.19
C GLN A 60 3.45 -6.56 7.20
N VAL A 61 3.23 -5.98 8.38
CA VAL A 61 3.08 -4.53 8.55
C VAL A 61 4.38 -4.00 9.14
N GLU A 62 5.05 -3.11 8.42
CA GLU A 62 6.18 -2.35 8.94
C GLU A 62 5.66 -1.04 9.53
N VAL A 63 5.68 -0.92 10.86
CA VAL A 63 5.26 0.28 11.57
C VAL A 63 6.51 1.12 11.87
N PRO A 64 6.62 2.35 11.37
CA PRO A 64 7.75 3.23 11.71
C PRO A 64 7.85 3.44 13.22
N LYS A 65 9.08 3.51 13.74
CA LYS A 65 9.34 3.59 15.20
C LYS A 65 8.57 4.72 15.90
N GLU A 66 8.52 5.90 15.27
CA GLU A 66 7.80 7.07 15.79
C GLU A 66 6.29 6.82 15.93
N VAL A 67 5.72 6.08 14.98
CA VAL A 67 4.31 5.67 14.99
C VAL A 67 4.09 4.58 16.05
N GLN A 68 5.01 3.63 16.18
CA GLN A 68 4.97 2.58 17.21
C GLN A 68 4.99 3.19 18.62
N GLU A 69 5.85 4.16 18.88
CA GLU A 69 5.90 4.89 20.17
C GLU A 69 4.57 5.60 20.47
N THR A 70 3.99 6.24 19.46
CA THR A 70 2.67 6.90 19.58
C THR A 70 1.56 5.90 19.88
N LEU A 71 1.55 4.76 19.19
CA LEU A 71 0.55 3.71 19.40
C LEU A 71 0.69 3.07 20.78
N ILE A 72 1.92 2.84 21.26
CA ILE A 72 2.19 2.35 22.62
C ILE A 72 1.67 3.33 23.67
N ALA A 73 1.91 4.63 23.49
CA ALA A 73 1.37 5.66 24.39
C ALA A 73 -0.17 5.68 24.42
N LEU A 74 -0.82 5.24 23.34
CA LEU A 74 -2.27 5.10 23.22
C LEU A 74 -2.79 3.72 23.66
N GLY A 75 -1.93 2.86 24.22
CA GLY A 75 -2.33 1.57 24.78
C GLY A 75 -2.27 0.39 23.82
N TRP A 76 -1.74 0.56 22.61
CA TRP A 76 -1.45 -0.56 21.72
C TRP A 76 -0.24 -1.36 22.22
N THR A 77 -0.36 -2.69 22.29
CA THR A 77 0.77 -3.57 22.60
C THR A 77 1.31 -4.15 21.30
N PRO A 78 2.59 -3.95 20.97
CA PRO A 78 3.19 -4.54 19.78
C PRO A 78 3.10 -6.07 19.86
N PRO A 79 2.80 -6.76 18.74
CA PRO A 79 2.97 -8.20 18.69
C PRO A 79 4.45 -8.54 18.95
N GLY A 80 4.72 -9.54 19.79
CA GLY A 80 6.08 -10.01 20.04
C GLY A 80 6.72 -10.59 18.77
N ASP A 81 8.05 -10.51 18.70
CA ASP A 81 8.87 -11.07 17.61
C ASP A 81 8.64 -12.57 17.39
#